data_AF-K1UX38-F1
#
_entry.id   AF-K1UX38-F1
#
_cell.length_a   1.000
_cell.length_b   1.000
_cell.length_c   1.000
_cell.angle_alpha   90.00
_cell.angle_beta   90.00
_cell.angle_gamma   90.00
#
_symmetry.space_group_name_H-M   'P 1'
#
loop_
_entity.id
_entity.type
_entity.pdbx_description
1 polymer ?
#
loop_
_entity_poly.entity_id
_entity_poly.type
_entity_poly.pdbx_seq_one_letter_code
_entity_poly.pdbx_strand_id
1 'polypeptide(L)'
;RMPEVKQALEALKDAEPQRIAFEDLDFNFGERWIPTGVYAAYMSRLFDTEVKIAYSASMDEFSVVCGYRTMKITDEFLVKGYYRNYDGMHLLKHALHNTCPDMMKSIGKDEHGNDIKMRDSEGIQLANAKIDEIRNGFSEWLEEQSPQFKERLVTMYNRKFNCFVRPKYDGSHQTFPDLNLKGLASRGIRSVYPSQMDCVWMLKQNGGGICDHEVGTGKTLIMCIAAHEMKRLNLAHKPMIIGLKANVAEIAATYQAAYPNARILYASEKDFSTANRVRFFNNIK
;
A
#
# COMPACT_ATOMS: atom_id res chain seq x y z
N ARG A 1 -26.15 5.13 -36.25
CA ARG A 1 -26.70 4.83 -34.91
C ARG A 1 -26.36 3.42 -34.41
N MET A 2 -26.96 2.32 -34.90
CA MET A 2 -26.58 0.96 -34.43
C MET A 2 -25.08 0.58 -34.57
N PRO A 3 -24.37 0.91 -35.67
CA PRO A 3 -22.93 0.61 -35.79
C PRO A 3 -22.06 1.44 -34.83
N GLU A 4 -22.39 2.70 -34.60
CA GLU A 4 -21.70 3.56 -33.64
C GLU A 4 -21.87 3.06 -32.20
N VAL A 5 -23.07 2.55 -31.86
CA VAL A 5 -23.34 1.96 -30.54
C VAL A 5 -22.53 0.66 -30.33
N LYS A 6 -22.37 -0.17 -31.37
CA LYS A 6 -21.53 -1.37 -31.27
C LYS A 6 -20.06 -1.02 -31.08
N GLN A 7 -19.54 -0.07 -31.84
CA GLN A 7 -18.15 0.39 -31.69
C GLN A 7 -17.89 1.01 -30.32
N ALA A 8 -18.82 1.83 -29.81
CA ALA A 8 -18.70 2.38 -28.46
C ALA A 8 -18.75 1.29 -27.38
N LEU A 9 -19.59 0.27 -27.55
CA LEU A 9 -19.67 -0.85 -26.62
C LEU A 9 -18.38 -1.69 -26.62
N GLU A 10 -17.78 -1.94 -27.78
CA GLU A 10 -16.50 -2.65 -27.89
C GLU A 10 -15.38 -1.85 -27.23
N ALA A 11 -15.29 -0.54 -27.50
CA ALA A 11 -14.31 0.34 -26.88
C ALA A 11 -14.45 0.39 -25.35
N LEU A 12 -15.67 0.36 -24.82
CA LEU A 12 -15.91 0.29 -23.38
C LEU A 12 -15.47 -1.05 -22.78
N LYS A 13 -15.73 -2.17 -23.47
CA LYS A 13 -15.28 -3.50 -23.03
C LYS A 13 -13.76 -3.63 -23.03
N ASP A 14 -13.10 -3.09 -24.05
CA ASP A 14 -11.64 -3.06 -24.12
C ASP A 14 -11.01 -2.16 -23.06
N ALA A 15 -11.77 -1.19 -22.57
CA ALA A 15 -11.38 -0.29 -21.48
C ALA A 15 -11.77 -0.80 -20.09
N GLU A 16 -12.40 -1.97 -19.95
CA GLU A 16 -12.61 -2.59 -18.64
C GLU A 16 -11.29 -3.22 -18.15
N PRO A 17 -10.93 -3.07 -16.86
CA PRO A 17 -9.78 -3.76 -16.30
C PRO A 17 -9.91 -5.27 -16.50
N GLN A 18 -8.79 -5.93 -16.78
CA GLN A 18 -8.77 -7.39 -16.83
C GLN A 18 -9.26 -7.92 -15.48
N ARG A 19 -10.31 -8.75 -15.53
CA ARG A 19 -10.91 -9.34 -14.34
C ARG A 19 -9.89 -10.19 -13.60
N ILE A 20 -9.75 -9.94 -12.30
CA ILE A 20 -8.90 -10.74 -11.41
C ILE A 20 -9.68 -12.01 -11.06
N ALA A 21 -9.07 -13.17 -11.25
CA ALA A 21 -9.67 -14.48 -10.97
C ALA A 21 -9.71 -14.77 -9.46
N PHE A 22 -10.44 -15.79 -9.03
CA PHE A 22 -10.53 -16.12 -7.59
C PHE A 22 -9.15 -16.52 -7.04
N GLU A 23 -8.39 -17.28 -7.82
CA GLU A 23 -7.08 -17.84 -7.49
C GLU A 23 -6.00 -16.76 -7.35
N ASP A 24 -6.21 -15.59 -7.96
CA ASP A 24 -5.32 -14.44 -7.88
C ASP A 24 -5.68 -13.48 -6.72
N LEU A 25 -6.79 -13.74 -6.02
CA LEU A 25 -7.23 -12.94 -4.88
C LEU A 25 -6.72 -13.52 -3.56
N ASP A 26 -6.04 -12.68 -2.79
CA ASP A 26 -5.67 -12.99 -1.42
C ASP A 26 -6.80 -12.55 -0.46
N PHE A 27 -7.41 -13.53 0.22
CA PHE A 27 -8.53 -13.30 1.13
C PHE A 27 -8.07 -13.34 2.59
N ASN A 28 -7.96 -12.18 3.21
CA ASN A 28 -7.70 -12.10 4.64
C ASN A 28 -9.00 -12.22 5.46
N PHE A 29 -8.89 -12.86 6.63
CA PHE A 29 -9.99 -12.89 7.59
C PHE A 29 -10.16 -11.52 8.25
N GLY A 30 -11.40 -11.01 8.28
CA GLY A 30 -11.74 -9.70 8.84
C GLY A 30 -11.72 -8.52 7.87
N GLU A 31 -11.49 -8.74 6.58
CA GLU A 31 -11.65 -7.73 5.53
C GLU A 31 -13.04 -7.06 5.52
N ARG A 32 -13.06 -5.73 5.48
CA ARG A 32 -14.29 -4.92 5.64
C ARG A 32 -15.23 -5.01 4.44
N TRP A 33 -14.72 -5.48 3.30
CA TRP A 33 -15.48 -5.62 2.07
C TRP A 33 -16.19 -6.98 1.95
N ILE A 34 -15.78 -7.98 2.73
CA ILE A 34 -16.40 -9.30 2.73
C ILE A 34 -17.63 -9.25 3.66
N PRO A 35 -18.81 -9.75 3.21
CA PRO A 35 -20.01 -9.78 4.02
C PRO A 35 -19.79 -10.57 5.31
N THR A 36 -20.25 -10.04 6.44
CA THR A 36 -20.06 -10.69 7.74
C THR A 36 -20.71 -12.08 7.84
N GLY A 37 -21.75 -12.34 7.03
CA GLY A 37 -22.37 -13.66 6.89
C GLY A 37 -21.41 -14.75 6.40
N VAL A 38 -20.36 -14.38 5.64
CA VAL A 38 -19.32 -15.30 5.20
C VAL A 38 -18.46 -15.73 6.39
N TYR A 39 -18.01 -14.78 7.20
CA TYR A 39 -17.27 -15.07 8.43
C TYR A 39 -18.11 -15.86 9.44
N ALA A 40 -19.40 -15.50 9.58
CA ALA A 40 -20.33 -16.20 10.45
C ALA A 40 -20.50 -17.67 10.04
N ALA A 41 -20.64 -17.96 8.74
CA ALA A 41 -20.75 -19.32 8.23
C ALA A 41 -19.48 -20.15 8.49
N TYR A 42 -18.31 -19.58 8.21
CA TYR A 42 -17.03 -20.23 8.51
C TYR A 42 -16.89 -20.54 10.00
N MET A 43 -17.07 -19.54 10.88
CA MET A 43 -16.92 -19.72 12.32
C MET A 43 -17.96 -20.66 12.91
N SER A 44 -19.16 -20.71 12.32
CA SER A 44 -20.18 -21.66 12.75
C SER A 44 -19.78 -23.11 12.47
N ARG A 45 -19.12 -23.35 11.33
CA ARG A 45 -18.52 -24.66 11.00
C ARG A 45 -17.31 -24.95 11.88
N LEU A 46 -16.44 -23.98 12.12
CA LEU A 46 -15.24 -24.19 12.92
C LEU A 46 -15.60 -24.56 14.37
N PHE A 47 -16.52 -23.81 14.99
CA PHE A 47 -16.91 -23.99 16.40
C PHE A 47 -18.08 -24.93 16.64
N ASP A 48 -18.68 -25.52 15.61
CA ASP A 48 -19.87 -26.40 15.69
C ASP A 48 -21.03 -25.78 16.49
N THR A 49 -21.28 -24.49 16.28
CA THR A 49 -22.36 -23.73 16.93
C THR A 49 -22.76 -22.54 16.06
N GLU A 50 -23.98 -22.02 16.20
CA GLU A 50 -24.39 -20.84 15.45
C GLU A 50 -23.60 -19.61 15.92
N VAL A 51 -22.78 -19.02 15.03
CA VAL A 51 -22.03 -17.78 15.27
C VAL A 51 -22.63 -16.67 14.43
N LYS A 52 -22.92 -15.53 15.07
CA LYS A 52 -23.39 -14.30 14.43
C LYS A 52 -22.30 -13.24 14.53
N ILE A 53 -22.01 -12.60 13.39
CA ILE A 53 -21.00 -11.56 13.27
C ILE A 53 -21.64 -10.33 12.63
N ALA A 54 -21.49 -9.18 13.27
CA ALA A 54 -21.92 -7.89 12.74
C ALA A 54 -20.79 -6.87 12.83
N TYR A 55 -20.66 -6.04 11.80
CA TYR A 55 -19.62 -5.02 11.68
C TYR A 55 -20.21 -3.62 11.80
N SER A 56 -19.64 -2.80 12.67
CA SER A 56 -19.99 -1.40 12.85
C SER A 56 -18.98 -0.51 12.11
N ALA A 57 -19.38 0.04 10.96
CA ALA A 57 -18.49 0.87 10.15
C ALA A 57 -18.09 2.19 10.85
N SER A 58 -18.93 2.74 11.73
CA SER A 58 -18.61 3.98 12.45
C SER A 58 -17.56 3.79 13.53
N MET A 59 -17.44 2.57 14.08
CA MET A 59 -16.49 2.24 15.15
C MET A 59 -15.30 1.40 14.65
N ASP A 60 -15.34 0.97 13.38
CA ASP A 60 -14.48 -0.08 12.82
C ASP A 60 -14.36 -1.32 13.75
N GLU A 61 -15.51 -1.78 14.26
CA GLU A 61 -15.55 -2.85 15.27
C GLU A 61 -16.43 -4.03 14.83
N PHE A 62 -15.94 -5.26 15.07
CA PHE A 62 -16.74 -6.48 14.92
C PHE A 62 -17.36 -6.90 16.26
N SER A 63 -18.67 -7.10 16.25
CA SER A 63 -19.39 -7.78 17.31
C SER A 63 -19.60 -9.24 16.93
N VAL A 64 -19.36 -10.14 17.90
CA VAL A 64 -19.50 -11.59 17.72
C VAL A 64 -20.33 -12.16 18.85
N VAL A 65 -21.28 -13.02 18.51
CA VAL A 65 -22.17 -13.72 19.44
C VAL A 65 -22.27 -15.17 18.99
N CYS A 66 -22.26 -16.12 19.93
CA CYS A 66 -22.51 -17.53 19.65
C CYS A 66 -23.80 -17.97 20.36
N GLY A 67 -24.54 -18.91 19.78
CA GLY A 67 -25.75 -19.49 20.38
C GLY A 67 -25.47 -20.18 21.71
N TYR A 68 -24.47 -21.08 21.71
CA TYR A 68 -23.95 -21.71 22.92
C TYR A 68 -22.45 -22.00 22.78
N ARG A 69 -21.75 -22.12 23.91
CA ARG A 69 -20.32 -22.42 23.95
C ARG A 69 -20.08 -23.92 23.86
N THR A 70 -19.32 -24.34 22.85
CA THR A 70 -18.88 -25.73 22.63
C THR A 70 -17.51 -25.99 23.25
N MET A 71 -17.12 -27.26 23.37
CA MET A 71 -15.77 -27.65 23.82
C MET A 71 -14.66 -27.08 22.92
N LYS A 72 -14.95 -26.88 21.62
CA LYS A 72 -14.03 -26.17 20.72
C LYS A 72 -13.74 -24.76 21.21
N ILE A 73 -14.78 -24.02 21.62
CA ILE A 73 -14.63 -22.66 22.14
C ILE A 73 -13.97 -22.65 23.54
N THR A 74 -14.42 -23.55 24.43
CA THR A 74 -14.06 -23.50 25.86
C THR A 74 -12.79 -24.24 26.23
N ASP A 75 -12.33 -25.17 25.40
CA ASP A 75 -11.19 -26.04 25.70
C ASP A 75 -10.16 -26.02 24.57
N GLU A 76 -10.55 -26.26 23.32
CA GLU A 76 -9.60 -26.37 22.19
C GLU A 76 -8.96 -25.03 21.79
N PHE A 77 -9.78 -23.98 21.70
CA PHE A 77 -9.33 -22.60 21.45
C PHE A 77 -9.17 -21.79 22.73
N LEU A 78 -9.06 -22.45 23.89
CA LEU A 78 -8.81 -21.78 25.16
C LEU A 78 -7.30 -21.55 25.36
N VAL A 79 -6.93 -20.30 25.60
CA VAL A 79 -5.60 -19.95 26.08
C VAL A 79 -5.71 -19.48 27.51
N LYS A 80 -5.08 -20.22 28.42
CA LYS A 80 -5.03 -19.88 29.84
C LYS A 80 -3.97 -18.81 30.06
N GLY A 81 -4.38 -17.65 30.55
CA GLY A 81 -3.47 -16.59 30.96
C GLY A 81 -3.42 -16.47 32.48
N TYR A 82 -2.38 -15.82 32.98
CA TYR A 82 -2.17 -15.66 34.43
C TYR A 82 -3.31 -14.87 35.10
N TYR A 83 -3.74 -13.75 34.50
CA TYR A 83 -4.81 -12.90 35.05
C TYR A 83 -6.20 -13.18 34.45
N ARG A 84 -6.25 -13.74 33.25
CA ARG A 84 -7.48 -13.97 32.49
C ARG A 84 -7.27 -15.07 31.45
N ASN A 85 -8.30 -15.87 31.23
CA ASN A 85 -8.35 -16.83 30.14
C ASN A 85 -9.02 -16.22 28.90
N TYR A 86 -8.52 -16.60 27.73
CA TYR A 86 -9.04 -16.18 26.42
C TYR A 86 -9.67 -17.40 25.75
N ASP A 87 -11.01 -17.44 25.71
CA ASP A 87 -11.75 -18.49 24.99
C ASP A 87 -11.77 -18.23 23.47
N GLY A 88 -12.26 -19.20 22.69
CA GLY A 88 -12.32 -19.08 21.23
C GLY A 88 -13.10 -17.86 20.72
N MET A 89 -14.06 -17.32 21.48
CA MET A 89 -14.78 -16.11 21.10
C MET A 89 -13.94 -14.85 21.32
N HIS A 90 -13.08 -14.83 22.33
CA HIS A 90 -12.09 -13.75 22.50
C HIS A 90 -11.06 -13.79 21.37
N LEU A 91 -10.55 -14.99 21.04
CA LEU A 91 -9.58 -15.15 19.96
C LEU A 91 -10.20 -14.82 18.59
N LEU A 92 -11.47 -15.16 18.35
CA LEU A 92 -12.19 -14.76 17.13
C LEU A 92 -12.21 -13.23 16.95
N LYS A 93 -12.48 -12.46 18.00
CA LYS A 93 -12.42 -10.99 17.91
C LYS A 93 -11.02 -10.53 17.49
N HIS A 94 -9.99 -11.07 18.12
CA HIS A 94 -8.61 -10.76 17.75
C HIS A 94 -8.28 -11.16 16.30
N ALA A 95 -8.75 -12.32 15.84
CA ALA A 95 -8.58 -12.79 14.48
C ALA A 95 -9.24 -11.88 13.44
N LEU A 96 -10.47 -11.39 13.68
CA LEU A 96 -11.17 -10.45 12.81
C LEU A 96 -10.46 -9.08 12.71
N HIS A 97 -9.74 -8.68 13.75
CA HIS A 97 -8.97 -7.44 13.79
C HIS A 97 -7.50 -7.61 13.39
N ASN A 98 -7.05 -8.84 13.12
CA ASN A 98 -5.64 -9.16 12.90
C ASN A 98 -4.74 -8.64 14.03
N THR A 99 -5.16 -8.89 15.27
CA THR A 99 -4.44 -8.51 16.50
C THR A 99 -4.18 -9.75 17.36
N CYS A 100 -3.38 -9.59 18.41
CA CYS A 100 -3.17 -10.61 19.43
C CYS A 100 -3.52 -10.04 20.81
N PRO A 101 -4.09 -10.83 21.74
CA PRO A 101 -4.25 -10.39 23.12
C PRO A 101 -2.89 -10.07 23.76
N ASP A 102 -2.82 -8.94 24.48
CA ASP A 102 -1.67 -8.65 25.34
C ASP A 102 -1.82 -9.44 26.65
N MET A 103 -0.95 -10.42 26.85
CA MET A 103 -0.97 -11.29 28.03
C MET A 103 0.21 -10.98 28.93
N MET A 104 -0.07 -10.80 30.21
CA MET A 104 0.91 -10.55 31.26
C MET A 104 0.88 -11.68 32.28
N LYS A 105 2.02 -11.95 32.90
CA LYS A 105 2.18 -12.84 34.05
C LYS A 105 2.88 -12.13 35.21
N SER A 106 2.60 -12.57 36.42
CA SER A 106 3.35 -12.14 37.60
C SER A 106 4.66 -12.93 37.68
N ILE A 107 5.78 -12.23 37.84
CA ILE A 107 7.10 -12.85 38.09
C ILE A 107 7.55 -12.71 39.56
N GLY A 108 6.69 -12.16 40.41
CA GLY A 108 6.98 -11.85 41.81
C GLY A 108 6.17 -10.66 42.30
N LYS A 109 6.38 -10.28 43.57
CA LYS A 109 5.78 -9.09 44.17
C LYS A 109 6.85 -8.02 44.41
N ASP A 110 6.48 -6.76 44.22
CA ASP A 110 7.32 -5.62 44.58
C ASP A 110 7.38 -5.42 46.10
N GLU A 111 8.18 -4.44 46.54
CA GLU A 111 8.33 -4.07 47.95
C GLU A 111 7.03 -3.56 48.60
N HIS A 112 5.97 -3.34 47.82
CA HIS A 112 4.66 -2.87 48.26
C HIS A 112 3.58 -3.95 48.14
N GLY A 113 3.96 -5.17 47.75
CA GLY A 113 3.08 -6.34 47.63
C GLY A 113 2.28 -6.43 46.32
N ASN A 114 2.53 -5.55 45.35
CA ASN A 114 1.90 -5.60 44.02
C ASN A 114 2.64 -6.55 43.09
N ASP A 115 1.92 -7.16 42.16
CA ASP A 115 2.52 -8.05 41.17
C ASP A 115 3.43 -7.28 40.19
N ILE A 116 4.66 -7.76 40.05
CA ILE A 116 5.58 -7.33 38.99
C ILE A 116 5.11 -7.98 37.70
N LYS A 117 4.51 -7.18 36.82
CA LYS A 117 3.96 -7.64 35.54
C LYS A 117 5.06 -7.75 34.49
N MET A 118 5.18 -8.93 33.91
CA MET A 118 6.01 -9.18 32.74
C MET A 118 5.14 -9.77 31.63
N ARG A 119 5.49 -9.45 30.38
CA ARG A 119 4.83 -10.00 29.20
C ARG A 119 4.96 -11.52 29.18
N ASP A 120 3.85 -12.21 28.97
CA ASP A 120 3.81 -13.66 28.89
C ASP A 120 4.00 -14.13 27.45
N SER A 121 5.26 -14.22 27.02
CA SER A 121 5.61 -14.59 25.64
C SER A 121 5.03 -15.94 25.21
N GLU A 122 4.95 -16.92 26.11
CA GLU A 122 4.41 -18.25 25.82
C GLU A 122 2.89 -18.19 25.59
N GLY A 123 2.14 -17.54 26.49
CA GLY A 123 0.70 -17.35 26.34
C GLY A 123 0.34 -16.58 25.06
N ILE A 124 1.10 -15.53 24.74
CA ILE A 124 0.94 -14.74 23.51
C ILE A 124 1.22 -15.59 22.26
N GLN A 125 2.27 -16.42 22.29
CA GLN A 125 2.60 -17.30 21.17
C GLN A 125 1.50 -18.35 20.94
N LEU A 126 0.95 -18.92 22.02
CA LEU A 126 -0.18 -19.85 21.94
C LEU A 126 -1.45 -19.17 21.39
N ALA A 127 -1.75 -17.95 21.85
CA ALA A 127 -2.87 -17.16 21.34
C ALA A 127 -2.71 -16.84 19.85
N ASN A 128 -1.51 -16.41 19.42
CA ASN A 128 -1.21 -16.18 18.01
C ASN A 128 -1.39 -17.46 17.18
N ALA A 129 -0.86 -18.60 17.63
CA ALA A 129 -1.02 -19.85 16.90
C ALA A 129 -2.49 -20.22 16.67
N LYS A 130 -3.34 -20.02 17.68
CA LYS A 130 -4.80 -20.26 17.58
C LYS A 130 -5.52 -19.22 16.71
N ILE A 131 -5.07 -17.97 16.72
CA ILE A 131 -5.59 -16.93 15.83
C ILE A 131 -5.20 -17.24 14.38
N ASP A 132 -3.96 -17.65 14.13
CA ASP A 132 -3.49 -18.04 12.80
C ASP A 132 -4.22 -19.28 12.30
N GLU A 133 -4.52 -20.24 13.17
CA GLU A 133 -5.39 -21.39 12.85
C GLU A 133 -6.76 -20.94 12.32
N ILE A 134 -7.42 -20.00 13.02
CA ILE A 134 -8.70 -19.42 12.56
C ILE A 134 -8.53 -18.72 11.21
N ARG A 135 -7.47 -17.91 11.05
CA ARG A 135 -7.27 -17.08 9.85
C ARG A 135 -6.91 -17.90 8.63
N ASN A 136 -6.02 -18.89 8.77
CA ASN A 136 -5.58 -19.74 7.67
C ASN A 136 -6.69 -20.72 7.25
N GLY A 137 -7.41 -21.30 8.22
CA GLY A 137 -8.56 -22.15 7.94
C GLY A 137 -9.68 -21.44 7.20
N PHE A 138 -9.77 -20.11 7.28
CA PHE A 138 -10.73 -19.34 6.50
C PHE A 138 -10.45 -19.41 5.00
N SER A 139 -9.18 -19.27 4.60
CA SER A 139 -8.78 -19.34 3.18
C SER A 139 -9.02 -20.74 2.61
N GLU A 140 -8.68 -21.79 3.37
CA GLU A 140 -8.99 -23.18 3.00
C GLU A 140 -10.50 -23.41 2.88
N TRP A 141 -11.27 -22.92 3.85
CA TRP A 141 -12.73 -23.02 3.81
C TRP A 141 -13.34 -22.29 2.61
N LEU A 142 -12.80 -21.13 2.23
CA LEU A 142 -13.22 -20.39 1.04
C LEU A 142 -12.96 -21.19 -0.24
N GLU A 143 -11.85 -21.92 -0.32
CA GLU A 143 -11.51 -22.78 -1.46
C GLU A 143 -12.47 -23.95 -1.64
N GLU A 144 -13.02 -24.48 -0.55
CA GLU A 144 -14.01 -25.55 -0.58
C GLU A 144 -15.41 -25.09 -1.03
N GLN A 145 -15.65 -23.78 -1.16
CA GLN A 145 -16.96 -23.26 -1.51
C GLN A 145 -17.33 -23.49 -2.98
N SER A 146 -18.64 -23.53 -3.24
CA SER A 146 -19.19 -23.69 -4.59
C SER A 146 -18.64 -22.63 -5.58
N PRO A 147 -18.50 -22.97 -6.88
CA PRO A 147 -18.08 -22.00 -7.90
C PRO A 147 -18.95 -20.73 -7.92
N GLN A 148 -20.26 -20.86 -7.66
CA GLN A 148 -21.18 -19.72 -7.62
C GLN A 148 -20.90 -18.79 -6.44
N PHE A 149 -20.43 -19.33 -5.31
CA PHE A 149 -20.02 -18.52 -4.16
C PHE A 149 -18.75 -17.74 -4.47
N LYS A 150 -17.73 -18.43 -5.00
CA LYS A 150 -16.45 -17.82 -5.42
C LYS A 150 -16.70 -16.70 -6.44
N GLU A 151 -17.54 -16.95 -7.44
CA GLU A 151 -17.89 -15.98 -8.48
C GLU A 151 -18.55 -14.71 -7.92
N ARG A 152 -19.40 -14.84 -6.89
CA ARG A 152 -20.01 -13.66 -6.22
C ARG A 152 -18.96 -12.83 -5.48
N LEU A 153 -18.03 -13.47 -4.77
CA LEU A 153 -16.93 -12.76 -4.09
C LEU A 153 -16.01 -12.05 -5.09
N VAL A 154 -15.59 -12.75 -6.15
CA VAL A 154 -14.77 -12.18 -7.23
C VAL A 154 -15.46 -10.99 -7.87
N THR A 155 -16.75 -11.11 -8.19
CA THR A 155 -17.53 -10.02 -8.78
C THR A 155 -17.57 -8.80 -7.86
N MET A 156 -17.79 -9.01 -6.57
CA MET A 156 -17.81 -7.93 -5.58
C MET A 156 -16.45 -7.26 -5.45
N TYR A 157 -15.36 -8.04 -5.40
CA TYR A 157 -14.00 -7.50 -5.36
C TYR A 157 -13.71 -6.66 -6.61
N ASN A 158 -13.96 -7.21 -7.79
CA ASN A 158 -13.65 -6.54 -9.04
C ASN A 158 -14.46 -5.25 -9.21
N ARG A 159 -15.75 -5.25 -8.82
CA ARG A 159 -16.56 -4.03 -8.85
C ARG A 159 -16.09 -2.97 -7.86
N LYS A 160 -15.59 -3.37 -6.69
CA LYS A 160 -15.21 -2.44 -5.63
C LYS A 160 -13.79 -1.88 -5.80
N PHE A 161 -12.87 -2.70 -6.29
CA PHE A 161 -11.44 -2.38 -6.33
C PHE A 161 -10.83 -2.44 -7.73
N ASN A 162 -11.20 -3.42 -8.56
CA ASN A 162 -10.72 -3.54 -9.94
C ASN A 162 -11.59 -2.77 -10.93
N CYS A 163 -11.84 -1.51 -10.64
CA CYS A 163 -12.75 -0.64 -11.41
C CYS A 163 -12.05 0.56 -12.04
N PHE A 164 -10.71 0.59 -12.03
CA PHE A 164 -9.91 1.66 -12.61
C PHE A 164 -8.88 1.09 -13.58
N VAL A 165 -8.90 1.55 -14.83
CA VAL A 165 -7.80 1.34 -15.76
C VAL A 165 -6.79 2.46 -15.57
N ARG A 166 -5.53 2.08 -15.31
CA ARG A 166 -4.44 3.04 -15.22
C ARG A 166 -4.27 3.74 -16.57
N PRO A 167 -4.21 5.08 -16.61
CA PRO A 167 -3.91 5.77 -17.85
C PRO A 167 -2.57 5.29 -18.41
N LYS A 168 -2.54 4.95 -19.69
CA LYS A 168 -1.30 4.69 -20.41
C LYS A 168 -0.74 6.02 -20.92
N TYR A 169 0.39 6.43 -20.37
CA TYR A 169 1.08 7.63 -20.81
C TYR A 169 2.05 7.27 -21.92
N ASP A 170 1.80 7.78 -23.13
CA ASP A 170 2.72 7.67 -24.26
C ASP A 170 3.43 9.02 -24.47
N GLY A 171 4.68 9.09 -24.05
CA GLY A 171 5.54 10.26 -24.14
C GLY A 171 6.35 10.34 -25.43
N SER A 172 6.19 9.42 -26.38
CA SER A 172 7.03 9.31 -27.60
C SER A 172 6.96 10.54 -28.51
N HIS A 173 5.84 11.26 -28.47
CA HIS A 173 5.60 12.49 -29.22
C HIS A 173 6.31 13.71 -28.61
N GLN A 174 6.86 13.58 -27.39
CA GLN A 174 7.50 14.70 -26.72
C GLN A 174 8.81 15.06 -27.41
N THR A 175 9.06 16.36 -27.46
CA THR A 175 10.39 16.91 -27.71
C THR A 175 10.89 17.52 -26.41
N PHE A 176 12.21 17.47 -26.21
CA PHE A 176 12.88 18.12 -25.08
C PHE A 176 13.81 19.19 -25.65
N PRO A 177 13.29 20.41 -25.94
CA PRO A 177 14.12 21.52 -26.39
C PRO A 177 15.29 21.74 -25.44
N ASP A 178 16.44 22.12 -25.99
CA ASP A 178 17.68 22.41 -25.25
C ASP A 178 18.32 21.23 -24.49
N LEU A 179 17.76 20.02 -24.60
CA LEU A 179 18.35 18.83 -24.00
C LEU A 179 19.65 18.46 -24.71
N ASN A 180 20.76 18.53 -23.98
CA ASN A 180 22.09 18.23 -24.47
C ASN A 180 22.48 16.76 -24.27
N LEU A 181 22.08 15.91 -25.20
CA LEU A 181 22.47 14.49 -25.20
C LEU A 181 23.99 14.28 -25.31
N LYS A 182 24.74 15.20 -25.96
CA LYS A 182 26.21 15.10 -26.03
C LYS A 182 26.86 15.32 -24.66
N GLY A 183 26.35 16.27 -23.88
CA GLY A 183 26.79 16.49 -22.51
C GLY A 183 26.51 15.28 -21.61
N LEU A 184 25.33 14.69 -21.77
CA LEU A 184 24.90 13.47 -21.07
C LEU A 184 25.66 12.21 -21.49
N ALA A 185 26.21 12.15 -22.70
CA ALA A 185 27.01 11.01 -23.17
C ALA A 185 28.25 10.76 -22.29
N SER A 186 28.86 11.80 -21.73
CA SER A 186 29.96 11.68 -20.75
C SER A 186 29.56 10.93 -19.47
N ARG A 187 28.25 10.83 -19.21
CA ARG A 187 27.63 10.12 -18.07
C ARG A 187 26.98 8.79 -18.49
N GLY A 188 27.30 8.29 -19.68
CA GLY A 188 26.77 7.02 -20.21
C GLY A 188 25.34 7.09 -20.77
N ILE A 189 24.75 8.29 -20.86
CA ILE A 189 23.37 8.48 -21.34
C ILE A 189 23.41 8.90 -22.81
N ARG A 190 22.95 8.03 -23.70
CA ARG A 190 22.97 8.26 -25.17
C ARG A 190 21.63 8.77 -25.72
N SER A 191 20.55 8.45 -25.04
CA SER A 191 19.19 8.83 -25.39
C SER A 191 18.31 8.87 -24.14
N VAL A 192 17.15 9.52 -24.24
CA VAL A 192 16.08 9.38 -23.25
C VAL A 192 15.30 8.12 -23.59
N TYR A 193 15.10 7.24 -22.62
CA TYR A 193 14.37 5.98 -22.85
C TYR A 193 12.87 6.22 -22.96
N PRO A 194 12.12 5.37 -23.68
CA PRO A 194 10.67 5.48 -23.79
C PRO A 194 9.98 5.60 -22.42
N SER A 195 10.36 4.76 -21.44
CA SER A 195 9.81 4.82 -20.08
C SER A 195 10.08 6.14 -19.36
N GLN A 196 11.20 6.81 -19.64
CA GLN A 196 11.51 8.12 -19.09
C GLN A 196 10.63 9.20 -19.74
N MET A 197 10.41 9.11 -21.06
CA MET A 197 9.49 10.01 -21.76
C MET A 197 8.06 9.84 -21.21
N ASP A 198 7.61 8.60 -21.05
CA ASP A 198 6.29 8.28 -20.49
C ASP A 198 6.12 8.84 -19.07
N CYS A 199 7.13 8.69 -18.18
CA CYS A 199 7.04 9.30 -16.84
C CYS A 199 7.01 10.83 -16.90
N VAL A 200 7.83 11.47 -17.74
CA VAL A 200 7.80 12.93 -17.90
C VAL A 200 6.44 13.39 -18.43
N TRP A 201 5.84 12.65 -19.37
CA TRP A 201 4.52 12.94 -19.90
C TRP A 201 3.43 12.84 -18.82
N MET A 202 3.49 11.76 -18.02
CA MET A 202 2.61 11.57 -16.87
C MET A 202 2.69 12.74 -15.89
N LEU A 203 3.91 13.15 -15.52
CA LEU A 203 4.12 14.26 -14.59
C LEU A 203 3.57 15.59 -15.12
N LYS A 204 3.72 15.86 -16.43
CA LYS A 204 3.16 17.05 -17.08
C LYS A 204 1.63 17.03 -17.06
N GLN A 205 1.03 15.92 -17.49
CA GLN A 205 -0.42 15.78 -17.65
C GLN A 205 -1.16 15.84 -16.30
N ASN A 206 -0.59 15.23 -15.27
CA ASN A 206 -1.21 15.14 -13.95
C ASN A 206 -0.85 16.32 -13.03
N GLY A 207 0.12 17.16 -13.42
CA GLY A 207 0.69 18.18 -12.52
C GLY A 207 1.56 17.61 -11.40
N GLY A 208 2.00 16.35 -11.51
CA GLY A 208 2.77 15.63 -10.51
C GLY A 208 2.52 14.11 -10.55
N GLY A 209 3.23 13.35 -9.73
CA GLY A 209 3.05 11.90 -9.68
C GLY A 209 4.20 11.16 -9.01
N ILE A 210 4.05 9.84 -8.89
CA ILE A 210 5.06 8.94 -8.34
C ILE A 210 5.78 8.24 -9.49
N CYS A 211 7.08 8.48 -9.66
CA CYS A 211 7.92 7.74 -10.60
C CYS A 211 8.65 6.59 -9.87
N ASP A 212 7.93 5.49 -9.63
CA ASP A 212 8.45 4.27 -8.97
C ASP A 212 9.17 3.34 -9.96
N HIS A 213 10.26 3.83 -10.55
CA HIS A 213 11.10 3.01 -11.43
C HIS A 213 12.18 2.29 -10.62
N GLU A 214 12.69 1.18 -11.15
CA GLU A 214 13.81 0.42 -10.55
C GLU A 214 15.09 1.29 -10.40
N VAL A 215 16.02 0.87 -9.54
CA VAL A 215 17.35 1.51 -9.41
C VAL A 215 18.10 1.43 -10.75
N GLY A 216 18.81 2.50 -11.13
CA GLY A 216 19.59 2.55 -12.38
C GLY A 216 18.81 2.94 -13.64
N THR A 217 17.48 3.03 -13.60
CA THR A 217 16.64 3.39 -14.76
C THR A 217 16.66 4.89 -15.14
N GLY A 218 17.51 5.69 -14.51
CA GLY A 218 17.67 7.11 -14.81
C GLY A 218 16.63 8.04 -14.18
N LYS A 219 16.11 7.71 -12.99
CA LYS A 219 15.18 8.58 -12.22
C LYS A 219 15.69 10.02 -12.06
N THR A 220 17.00 10.21 -11.84
CA THR A 220 17.61 11.54 -11.75
C THR A 220 17.44 12.35 -13.04
N LEU A 221 17.55 11.71 -14.20
CA LEU A 221 17.34 12.37 -15.49
C LEU A 221 15.86 12.75 -15.67
N ILE A 222 14.93 11.85 -15.30
CA ILE A 222 13.48 12.14 -15.29
C ILE A 222 13.19 13.40 -14.46
N MET A 223 13.75 13.49 -13.25
CA MET A 223 13.59 14.66 -12.36
C MET A 223 14.06 15.95 -13.03
N CYS A 224 15.22 15.93 -13.69
CA CYS A 224 15.79 17.10 -14.38
C CYS A 224 14.92 17.53 -15.57
N ILE A 225 14.56 16.58 -16.45
CA ILE A 225 13.75 16.83 -17.63
C ILE A 225 12.35 17.31 -17.24
N ALA A 226 11.70 16.64 -16.29
CA ALA A 226 10.36 17.02 -15.83
C ALA A 226 10.35 18.43 -15.24
N ALA A 227 11.29 18.74 -14.33
CA ALA A 227 11.40 20.08 -13.75
C ALA A 227 11.64 21.15 -14.81
N HIS A 228 12.53 20.89 -15.78
CA HIS A 228 12.83 21.83 -16.85
C HIS A 228 11.62 22.08 -17.74
N GLU A 229 10.97 21.01 -18.18
CA GLU A 229 9.85 21.09 -19.09
C GLU A 229 8.60 21.69 -18.44
N MET A 230 8.30 21.33 -17.19
CA MET A 230 7.19 21.94 -16.46
C MET A 230 7.40 23.45 -16.28
N LYS A 231 8.66 23.90 -16.14
CA LYS A 231 8.97 25.33 -16.15
C LYS A 231 8.79 25.97 -17.53
N ARG A 232 9.35 25.35 -18.57
CA ARG A 232 9.25 25.84 -19.96
C ARG A 232 7.79 25.96 -20.43
N LEU A 233 6.94 25.03 -20.02
CA LEU A 233 5.52 24.97 -20.35
C LEU A 233 4.64 25.81 -19.40
N ASN A 234 5.21 26.56 -18.47
CA ASN A 234 4.48 27.33 -17.44
C ASN A 234 3.56 26.49 -16.54
N LEU A 235 3.80 25.18 -16.41
CA LEU A 235 3.13 24.30 -15.44
C LEU A 235 3.69 24.50 -14.02
N ALA A 236 4.95 24.96 -13.91
CA ALA A 236 5.60 25.28 -12.66
C ALA A 236 6.46 26.55 -12.79
N HIS A 237 6.24 27.54 -11.93
CA HIS A 237 7.00 28.80 -12.00
C HIS A 237 8.45 28.65 -11.49
N LYS A 238 8.63 27.95 -10.36
CA LYS A 238 9.93 27.70 -9.72
C LYS A 238 10.02 26.24 -9.27
N PRO A 239 10.38 25.31 -10.17
CA PRO A 239 10.56 23.92 -9.78
C PRO A 239 11.71 23.80 -8.78
N MET A 240 11.47 23.06 -7.70
CA MET A 240 12.46 22.74 -6.68
C MET A 240 12.63 21.23 -6.64
N ILE A 241 13.88 20.77 -6.70
CA ILE A 241 14.22 19.35 -6.56
C ILE A 241 14.82 19.15 -5.16
N ILE A 242 14.15 18.36 -4.33
CA ILE A 242 14.61 18.04 -2.98
C ILE A 242 15.23 16.65 -3.01
N GLY A 243 16.41 16.50 -2.42
CA GLY A 243 17.12 15.23 -2.33
C GLY A 243 17.93 15.15 -1.04
N LEU A 244 18.46 13.96 -0.75
CA LEU A 244 19.38 13.75 0.36
C LEU A 244 20.67 14.55 0.14
N LYS A 245 21.31 14.98 1.24
CA LYS A 245 22.55 15.79 1.21
C LYS A 245 23.62 15.22 0.27
N ALA A 246 23.80 13.89 0.27
CA ALA A 246 24.78 13.20 -0.57
C ALA A 246 24.48 13.28 -2.08
N ASN A 247 23.21 13.50 -2.46
CA ASN A 247 22.77 13.38 -3.85
C ASN A 247 22.57 14.75 -4.53
N VAL A 248 22.49 15.85 -3.78
CA VAL A 248 22.20 17.19 -4.32
C VAL A 248 23.22 17.59 -5.39
N ALA A 249 24.52 17.35 -5.13
CA ALA A 249 25.59 17.69 -6.07
C ALA A 249 25.48 16.87 -7.37
N GLU A 250 25.14 15.59 -7.28
CA GLU A 250 24.99 14.72 -8.45
C GLU A 250 23.76 15.09 -9.29
N ILE A 251 22.64 15.43 -8.64
CA ILE A 251 21.45 15.94 -9.31
C ILE A 251 21.78 17.23 -10.05
N ALA A 252 22.45 18.18 -9.39
CA ALA A 252 22.84 19.45 -10.00
C ALA A 252 23.76 19.24 -11.21
N ALA A 253 24.77 18.37 -11.09
CA ALA A 253 25.68 18.04 -12.19
C ALA A 253 24.95 17.38 -13.36
N THR A 254 24.01 16.48 -13.08
CA THR A 254 23.17 15.83 -14.11
C THR A 254 22.29 16.86 -14.81
N TYR A 255 21.67 17.77 -14.07
CA TYR A 255 20.82 18.83 -14.62
C TYR A 255 21.66 19.78 -15.50
N GLN A 256 22.82 20.24 -15.03
CA GLN A 256 23.72 21.09 -15.82
C GLN A 256 24.20 20.39 -17.10
N ALA A 257 24.50 19.10 -17.05
CA ALA A 257 24.86 18.32 -18.23
C ALA A 257 23.68 18.18 -19.21
N ALA A 258 22.47 17.98 -18.70
CA ALA A 258 21.25 17.88 -19.50
C ALA A 258 20.85 19.21 -20.13
N TYR A 259 20.97 20.33 -19.40
CA TYR A 259 20.55 21.66 -19.83
C TYR A 259 21.62 22.71 -19.47
N PRO A 260 22.68 22.86 -20.29
CA PRO A 260 23.83 23.71 -19.95
C PRO A 260 23.50 25.19 -19.75
N ASN A 261 22.44 25.67 -20.41
CA ASN A 261 21.99 27.06 -20.32
C ASN A 261 21.01 27.32 -19.17
N ALA A 262 20.63 26.28 -18.42
CA ALA A 262 19.72 26.42 -17.29
C ALA A 262 20.42 27.10 -16.10
N ARG A 263 19.76 28.11 -15.52
CA ARG A 263 20.21 28.75 -14.29
C ARG A 263 19.74 27.95 -13.08
N ILE A 264 20.65 27.21 -12.46
CA ILE A 264 20.35 26.28 -11.38
C ILE A 264 21.01 26.77 -10.10
N LEU A 265 20.22 26.92 -9.04
CA LEU A 265 20.68 27.17 -7.68
C LEU A 265 20.61 25.86 -6.90
N TYR A 266 21.72 25.41 -6.32
CA TYR A 266 21.77 24.21 -5.49
C TYR A 266 22.66 24.44 -4.26
N ALA A 267 22.33 23.77 -3.15
CA ALA A 267 23.09 23.89 -1.91
C ALA A 267 24.36 23.03 -1.98
N SER A 268 25.50 23.64 -1.68
CA SER A 268 26.78 22.94 -1.49
C SER A 268 26.98 22.56 -0.02
N GLU A 269 28.00 21.75 0.27
CA GLU A 269 28.33 21.38 1.67
C GLU A 269 28.54 22.59 2.59
N LYS A 270 29.07 23.69 2.04
CA LYS A 270 29.35 24.94 2.75
C LYS A 270 28.08 25.70 3.14
N ASP A 271 26.96 25.44 2.47
CA ASP A 271 25.70 26.13 2.69
C ASP A 271 24.86 25.53 3.83
N PHE A 272 25.26 24.37 4.36
CA PHE A 272 24.54 23.72 5.46
C PHE A 272 24.88 24.26 6.86
N SER A 273 25.80 25.22 7.01
CA SER A 273 26.02 25.92 8.28
C SER A 273 24.91 26.94 8.57
N THR A 274 24.60 27.21 9.84
CA THR A 274 23.45 28.04 10.23
C THR A 274 23.45 29.44 9.59
N ALA A 275 24.60 30.12 9.56
CA ALA A 275 24.73 31.45 8.95
C ALA A 275 24.62 31.41 7.41
N ASN A 276 25.15 30.36 6.77
CA ASN A 276 25.12 30.24 5.31
C ASN A 276 23.74 29.77 4.79
N ARG A 277 22.96 29.04 5.60
CA ARG A 277 21.57 28.66 5.25
C ARG A 277 20.70 29.88 4.98
N VAL A 278 20.70 30.86 5.86
CA VAL A 278 19.90 32.10 5.70
C VAL A 278 20.31 32.84 4.43
N ARG A 279 21.63 32.95 4.19
CA ARG A 279 22.16 33.56 2.96
C ARG A 279 21.74 32.79 1.71
N PHE A 280 21.76 31.47 1.73
CA PHE A 280 21.35 30.62 0.61
C PHE A 280 19.85 30.78 0.30
N PHE A 281 18.97 30.77 1.31
CA PHE A 281 17.54 30.97 1.12
C PHE A 281 17.22 32.35 0.51
N ASN A 282 17.97 33.40 0.87
CA ASN A 282 17.81 34.73 0.28
C ASN A 282 18.15 34.79 -1.22
N ASN A 283 18.88 33.80 -1.75
CA ASN A 283 19.17 33.71 -3.19
C ASN A 283 18.02 33.08 -3.99
N ILE A 284 17.00 32.51 -3.34
CA ILE A 284 15.79 31.99 -3.99
C ILE A 284 14.90 33.18 -4.37
N LYS A 285 15.22 33.82 -5.51
CA LYS A 285 14.47 34.94 -6.07
C LYS A 285 13.31 34.51 -6.92
#